data_AF-A0A7R7T7R4-F1
#
_entry.id   AF-A0A7R7T7R4-F1
#
_cell.length_a   1.000
_cell.length_b   1.000
_cell.length_c   1.000
_cell.angle_alpha   90.00
_cell.angle_beta   90.00
_cell.angle_gamma   90.00
#
_symmetry.space_group_name_H-M   'P 1'
#
loop_
_entity.id
_entity.type
_entity.pdbx_description
1 polymer ?
#
loop_
_entity_poly.entity_id
_entity_poly.type
_entity_poly.pdbx_seq_one_letter_code
_entity_poly.pdbx_strand_id
1 'polypeptide(L)' 'MTAEIINLNRFRKEKVRQEKAATAEENRVRFGRNRAERALDRIAAEKARRHLDDHQRDDGKDPTVA' A
#
# COMPACT_ATOMS: atom_id res chain seq x y z
N MET A 1 26.18 43.74 -3.13
CA MET A 1 25.85 42.30 -2.92
C MET A 1 24.39 42.23 -2.56
N THR A 2 23.56 41.68 -3.44
CA THR A 2 22.10 41.67 -3.27
C THR A 2 21.70 40.47 -2.41
N ALA A 3 21.16 40.72 -1.22
CA ALA A 3 20.63 39.67 -0.37
C ALA A 3 19.40 39.04 -1.05
N GLU A 4 19.48 37.75 -1.35
CA GLU A 4 18.40 37.00 -1.97
C GLU A 4 17.32 36.73 -0.91
N ILE A 5 16.13 37.33 -1.08
CA ILE A 5 15.04 37.21 -0.12
C ILE A 5 14.40 35.82 -0.29
N ILE A 6 14.93 34.84 0.43
CA ILE A 6 14.44 33.47 0.41
C ILE A 6 13.26 33.28 1.38
N ASN A 7 12.17 32.70 0.88
CA ASN A 7 11.03 32.36 1.69
C ASN A 7 11.29 31.06 2.48
N LEU A 8 11.58 31.20 3.78
CA LEU A 8 11.86 30.08 4.68
C LEU A 8 10.72 29.05 4.76
N ASN A 9 9.47 29.46 4.54
CA ASN A 9 8.35 28.52 4.56
C ASN A 9 8.33 27.61 3.32
N ARG A 10 8.71 28.15 2.14
CA ARG A 10 8.90 27.32 0.94
C ARG A 10 10.03 26.33 1.16
N PHE A 11 11.16 26.78 1.68
CA PHE A 11 12.31 25.91 1.94
C PHE A 11 11.98 24.79 2.95
N ARG A 12 11.28 25.09 4.04
CA ARG A 12 10.80 24.07 4.98
C ARG A 12 9.87 23.06 4.32
N LYS A 13 8.92 23.51 3.49
CA LYS A 13 8.01 22.61 2.74
C LYS A 13 8.76 21.72 1.75
N GLU A 14 9.77 22.27 1.07
CA GLU A 14 10.66 21.54 0.18
C GLU A 14 11.38 20.41 0.93
N LYS A 15 12.03 20.74 2.06
CA LYS A 15 12.74 19.79 2.91
C LYS A 15 11.82 18.66 3.39
N VAL A 16 10.63 18.99 3.87
CA VAL A 16 9.62 18.00 4.30
C VAL A 16 9.18 17.10 3.13
N ARG A 17 9.05 17.64 1.91
CA ARG A 17 8.71 16.84 0.73
C ARG A 17 9.85 15.88 0.37
N GLN A 18 11.09 16.34 0.45
CA GLN A 18 12.28 15.52 0.18
C GLN A 18 12.44 14.39 1.21
N GLU A 19 12.27 14.69 2.50
CA GLU A 19 12.31 13.68 3.58
C GLU A 19 11.23 12.61 3.36
N LYS A 20 10.00 13.00 3.03
CA LYS A 20 8.93 12.05 2.70
C LYS A 20 9.25 11.20 1.47
N ALA A 21 9.88 11.76 0.46
CA ALA A 21 10.30 11.03 -0.73
C ALA A 21 11.40 10.01 -0.41
N ALA A 22 12.39 10.38 0.40
CA ALA A 22 13.44 9.48 0.85
C ALA A 22 12.88 8.32 1.67
N THR A 23 11.97 8.58 2.62
CA THR A 23 11.29 7.52 3.39
C THR A 23 10.44 6.62 2.48
N ALA A 24 9.78 7.19 1.46
CA ALA A 24 9.04 6.39 0.49
C ALA A 24 9.95 5.47 -0.32
N GLU A 25 11.14 5.94 -0.73
CA GLU A 25 12.13 5.14 -1.42
C GLU A 25 12.71 4.02 -0.54
N GLU A 26 13.07 4.34 0.71
CA GLU A 26 13.48 3.32 1.68
C GLU A 26 12.41 2.25 1.88
N ASN A 27 11.13 2.65 1.91
CA ASN A 27 10.03 1.70 2.04
C ASN A 27 9.84 0.85 0.78
N ARG A 28 10.11 1.38 -0.43
CA ARG A 28 10.12 0.60 -1.67
C ARG A 28 11.23 -0.46 -1.63
N VAL A 29 12.42 -0.08 -1.19
CA VAL A 29 13.56 -1.00 -1.08
C VAL A 29 13.34 -2.04 0.03
N ARG A 30 12.93 -1.62 1.23
CA ARG A 30 12.75 -2.53 2.38
C ARG A 30 11.59 -3.50 2.21
N PHE A 31 10.46 -3.03 1.70
CA PHE A 31 9.25 -3.84 1.65
C PHE A 31 8.97 -4.41 0.25
N GLY A 32 9.69 -3.97 -0.78
CA GLY A 32 9.58 -4.45 -2.16
C GLY A 32 8.26 -4.12 -2.87
N ARG A 33 7.22 -3.74 -2.12
CA ARG A 33 5.89 -3.37 -2.62
C ARG A 33 5.40 -2.07 -2.00
N ASN A 34 4.90 -1.18 -2.84
CA ASN A 34 4.30 0.06 -2.37
C ASN A 34 2.90 -0.19 -1.74
N ARG A 35 2.33 0.82 -1.05
CA ARG A 35 1.03 0.67 -0.38
C ARG A 35 -0.12 0.42 -1.37
N ALA A 36 -0.05 0.95 -2.58
CA ALA A 36 -1.07 0.78 -3.61
C ALA A 36 -1.04 -0.64 -4.19
N GLU A 37 0.14 -1.19 -4.47
CA GLU A 37 0.34 -2.59 -4.89
C GLU A 37 -0.19 -3.56 -3.83
N ARG A 38 0.16 -3.35 -2.56
CA ARG A 38 -0.40 -4.15 -1.45
C ARG A 38 -1.92 -4.02 -1.29
N ALA A 39 -2.51 -2.92 -1.74
CA ALA A 39 -3.96 -2.74 -1.72
C ALA A 39 -4.60 -3.50 -2.90
N LEU A 40 -4.03 -3.40 -4.09
CA LEU A 40 -4.46 -4.15 -5.27
C LEU A 40 -4.37 -5.66 -5.04
N ASP A 41 -3.26 -6.14 -4.48
CA ASP A 41 -3.08 -7.56 -4.13
C ASP A 41 -4.15 -8.05 -3.15
N ARG A 42 -4.48 -7.24 -2.14
CA ARG A 42 -5.54 -7.57 -1.17
C ARG A 42 -6.90 -7.64 -1.84
N ILE A 43 -7.24 -6.68 -2.69
CA ILE A 43 -8.51 -6.66 -3.43
C ILE A 43 -8.58 -7.88 -4.37
N ALA A 44 -7.49 -8.21 -5.07
CA ALA A 44 -7.43 -9.36 -5.94
C ALA A 44 -7.61 -10.68 -5.15
N ALA A 45 -6.94 -10.80 -4.00
CA ALA A 45 -7.07 -11.95 -3.12
C ALA A 45 -8.49 -12.08 -2.53
N GLU A 46 -9.11 -10.98 -2.09
CA GLU A 46 -10.50 -10.98 -1.63
C GLU A 46 -11.47 -11.34 -2.73
N LYS A 47 -11.28 -10.82 -3.94
CA LYS A 47 -12.12 -11.18 -5.10
C LYS A 47 -11.99 -12.66 -5.43
N ALA A 48 -10.79 -13.22 -5.40
CA ALA A 48 -10.56 -14.63 -5.61
C ALA A 48 -11.23 -15.48 -4.54
N ARG A 49 -11.13 -15.09 -3.26
CA ARG A 49 -11.83 -15.76 -2.15
C ARG A 49 -13.35 -15.73 -2.34
N ARG A 50 -13.94 -14.55 -2.56
CA ARG A 50 -15.39 -14.42 -2.79
C ARG A 50 -15.83 -15.23 -4.00
N HIS A 51 -15.05 -15.23 -5.08
CA HIS A 51 -15.37 -16.07 -6.24
C HIS A 51 -15.37 -17.56 -5.88
N LEU A 52 -14.43 -18.04 -5.07
CA LEU A 52 -14.44 -19.43 -4.61
C LEU A 52 -15.62 -19.72 -3.67
N ASP A 53 -15.90 -18.81 -2.74
CA ASP A 53 -17.01 -18.93 -1.79
C ASP A 53 -18.36 -18.96 -2.53
N ASP A 54 -18.58 -18.09 -3.52
CA ASP A 54 -19.81 -18.04 -4.33
C ASP A 54 -20.01 -19.30 -5.18
N HIS A 55 -18.92 -19.97 -5.56
CA HIS A 55 -18.96 -21.21 -6.33
C HIS A 55 -18.88 -22.46 -5.44
N GLN A 56 -18.77 -22.27 -4.12
CA GLN A 56 -18.83 -23.37 -3.17
C GLN A 56 -20.26 -23.89 -3.15
N ARG A 57 -20.45 -25.08 -3.71
CA ARG A 57 -21.72 -25.80 -3.59
C ARG A 57 -21.78 -26.35 -2.18
N ASP A 58 -22.92 -26.16 -1.51
CA ASP A 58 -23.22 -26.71 -0.17
C ASP A 58 -23.43 -28.25 -0.21
N ASP A 59 -22.70 -28.93 -1.09
CA ASP A 59 -22.77 -30.36 -1.33
C ASP A 59 -21.86 -31.05 -0.31
N GLY A 60 -22.22 -30.96 0.98
CA GLY A 60 -21.58 -31.75 2.03
C GLY A 60 -21.39 -31.03 3.37
N LYS A 61 -22.47 -30.89 4.14
CA LYS A 61 -22.38 -31.26 5.56
C LYS A 61 -21.99 -32.75 5.59
N ASP A 62 -20.71 -33.06 5.44
CA ASP A 62 -20.21 -34.43 5.59
C ASP A 62 -20.43 -34.84 7.05
N PRO A 63 -21.29 -35.82 7.37
CA PRO A 63 -21.45 -36.32 8.73
C PRO A 63 -20.32 -37.30 9.11
N THR A 64 -19.13 -37.18 8.51
CA THR A 64 -18.06 -38.21 8.61
C THR A 64 -16.75 -37.67 9.16
N VAL A 65 -16.82 -36.71 10.09
CA VAL A 65 -15.77 -36.57 11.10
C VAL A 65 -16.33 -37.13 12.40
N ALA A 66 -15.76 -38.27 12.80
CA ALA A 66 -16.03 -38.98 14.04
C ALA A 66 -15.75 -38.13 15.29
#